data_AF-A0A6P5PME9-F1
#
_entry.id   AF-A0A6P5PME9-F1
#
_cell.length_a   1.000
_cell.length_b   1.000
_cell.length_c   1.000
_cell.angle_alpha   90.00
_cell.angle_beta   90.00
_cell.angle_gamma   90.00
#
_symmetry.space_group_name_H-M   'P 1'
#
loop_
_entity.id
_entity.type
_entity.pdbx_description
1 polymer ?
#
loop_
_entity_poly.entity_id
_entity_poly.type
_entity_poly.pdbx_seq_one_letter_code
_entity_poly.pdbx_strand_id
1 'polypeptide(L)'
;MPSQQKKIIFCMAGVLSFLCALGVVTAVGTPLWVKATILCKTGALLVNASGKELDKFMGEMQYGLFHGEGVRQCGLGARPFRFSCSCGCLVMILFASEVKVHRLSEKIANFKEGTYAYRTQNENYTTSFWVVFICFFVHFLNGLLIRLAGFQFPFTKSKETETTNVASDLMY
;
A
#
# COMPACT_ATOMS: atom_id res chain seq x y z
N MET A 1 -8.74 31.13 24.53
CA MET A 1 -8.22 31.10 23.15
C MET A 1 -7.15 30.01 23.04
N PRO A 2 -7.14 29.15 22.00
CA PRO A 2 -6.06 28.18 21.83
C PRO A 2 -4.71 28.91 21.63
N SER A 3 -3.65 28.42 22.26
CA SER A 3 -2.31 28.98 22.12
C SER A 3 -1.85 28.94 20.66
N GLN A 4 -0.97 29.86 20.25
CA GLN A 4 -0.41 29.88 18.88
C GLN A 4 0.19 28.52 18.49
N GLN A 5 0.82 27.83 19.45
CA GLN A 5 1.34 26.48 19.27
C GLN A 5 0.28 25.47 18.84
N LYS A 6 -0.91 25.46 19.46
CA LYS A 6 -1.99 24.54 19.11
C LYS A 6 -2.54 24.79 17.69
N LYS A 7 -2.59 26.06 17.25
CA LYS A 7 -3.01 26.41 15.89
C LYS A 7 -2.00 25.93 14.83
N ILE A 8 -0.71 26.11 15.10
CA ILE A 8 0.37 25.65 14.21
C ILE A 8 0.33 24.13 14.07
N ILE A 9 0.23 23.38 15.19
CA ILE A 9 0.17 21.92 15.18
C ILE A 9 -1.01 21.42 14.33
N PHE A 10 -2.19 22.01 14.49
CA PHE A 10 -3.37 21.63 13.72
C PHE A 10 -3.19 21.90 12.22
N CYS A 11 -2.66 23.07 11.85
CA CYS A 11 -2.42 23.44 10.47
C CYS A 11 -1.40 22.49 9.80
N MET A 12 -0.29 22.21 10.49
CA MET A 12 0.74 21.27 10.01
C MET A 12 0.19 19.84 9.88
N ALA A 13 -0.58 19.37 10.85
CA ALA A 13 -1.23 18.05 10.79
C ALA A 13 -2.23 17.96 9.62
N GLY A 14 -2.96 19.04 9.34
CA GLY A 14 -3.87 19.15 8.20
C GLY A 14 -3.16 19.06 6.85
N VAL A 15 -2.12 19.88 6.65
CA VAL A 15 -1.31 19.86 5.42
C VAL A 15 -0.65 18.48 5.22
N LEU A 16 -0.05 17.93 6.27
CA LEU A 16 0.57 16.61 6.22
C LEU A 16 -0.44 15.51 5.87
N SER A 17 -1.63 15.55 6.47
CA SER A 17 -2.69 14.59 6.19
C SER A 17 -3.20 14.69 4.75
N PHE A 18 -3.29 15.90 4.21
CA PHE A 18 -3.68 16.11 2.81
C PHE A 18 -2.63 15.56 1.84
N LEU A 19 -1.35 15.83 2.09
CA LEU A 19 -0.24 15.27 1.30
C LEU A 19 -0.20 13.74 1.38
N CYS A 20 -0.40 13.16 2.57
CA CYS A 20 -0.51 11.71 2.74
C CYS A 20 -1.68 11.13 1.95
N ALA A 21 -2.85 11.78 1.93
CA ALA A 21 -3.98 11.31 1.14
C ALA A 21 -3.66 11.27 -0.36
N LEU A 22 -3.05 12.32 -0.91
CA LEU A 22 -2.59 12.34 -2.30
C LEU A 22 -1.55 11.25 -2.58
N GLY A 23 -0.60 11.06 -1.66
CA GLY A 23 0.41 10.00 -1.71
C GLY A 23 -0.21 8.60 -1.74
N VAL A 24 -1.24 8.35 -0.95
CA VAL A 24 -1.95 7.06 -0.93
C VAL A 24 -2.71 6.83 -2.23
N VAL A 25 -3.47 7.81 -2.72
CA VAL A 25 -4.23 7.67 -3.98
C VAL A 25 -3.29 7.33 -5.14
N THR A 26 -2.17 8.03 -5.24
CA THR A 26 -1.17 7.76 -6.28
C THR A 26 -0.52 6.39 -6.10
N ALA A 27 -0.06 6.06 -4.90
CA ALA A 27 0.61 4.78 -4.61
C ALA A 27 -0.29 3.57 -4.84
N VAL A 28 -1.58 3.64 -4.48
CA VAL A 28 -2.55 2.56 -4.66
C VAL A 28 -2.79 2.22 -6.13
N GLY A 29 -2.73 3.22 -7.02
CA GLY A 29 -2.92 3.02 -8.45
C GLY A 29 -1.72 2.41 -9.18
N THR A 30 -0.53 2.38 -8.58
CA THR A 30 0.69 1.90 -9.25
C THR A 30 0.88 0.38 -9.12
N PRO A 31 1.59 -0.25 -10.06
CA PRO A 31 2.00 -1.65 -9.96
C PRO A 31 3.28 -1.83 -9.12
N LEU A 32 3.68 -0.83 -8.32
CA LEU A 32 4.98 -0.79 -7.64
C LEU A 32 4.84 -1.08 -6.14
N TRP A 33 4.11 -2.14 -5.81
CA TRP A 33 3.96 -2.59 -4.41
C TRP A 33 4.91 -3.74 -4.09
N VAL A 34 5.02 -4.70 -5.00
CA VAL A 34 5.89 -5.86 -4.87
C VAL A 34 6.69 -6.02 -6.15
N LYS A 35 8.01 -6.19 -6.01
CA LYS A 35 8.88 -6.71 -7.06
C LYS A 35 9.31 -8.12 -6.68
N ALA A 36 9.08 -9.08 -7.58
CA ALA A 36 9.39 -10.47 -7.35
C ALA A 36 10.21 -11.06 -8.50
N THR A 37 11.11 -11.96 -8.15
CA THR A 37 11.92 -12.73 -9.10
C THR A 37 11.39 -14.16 -9.12
N ILE A 38 11.13 -14.68 -10.32
CA ILE A 38 10.53 -15.99 -10.54
C ILE A 38 11.50 -16.88 -11.31
N LEU A 39 11.71 -18.11 -10.85
CA LEU A 39 12.55 -19.09 -11.52
C LEU A 39 11.68 -20.09 -12.27
N CYS A 40 11.97 -20.29 -13.56
CA CYS A 40 11.41 -21.39 -14.34
C CYS A 40 12.00 -22.73 -13.89
N LYS A 41 11.38 -23.36 -12.91
CA LYS A 41 11.86 -24.60 -12.29
C LYS A 41 11.89 -25.75 -13.29
N THR A 42 10.85 -25.89 -14.11
CA THR A 42 10.81 -26.94 -15.15
C THR A 42 11.98 -26.78 -16.14
N GLY A 43 12.21 -25.55 -16.62
CA GLY A 43 13.29 -25.27 -17.59
C GLY A 43 14.69 -25.51 -16.99
N ALA A 44 14.93 -25.00 -15.78
CA ALA A 44 16.21 -25.17 -15.11
C ALA A 44 16.54 -26.66 -14.83
N LEU A 45 15.55 -27.45 -14.42
CA LEU A 45 15.73 -28.88 -14.17
C LEU A 45 15.97 -29.68 -15.46
N LEU A 46 15.32 -29.30 -16.56
CA LEU A 46 15.42 -30.01 -17.83
C LEU A 46 16.84 -29.96 -18.42
N VAL A 47 17.58 -28.89 -18.14
CA VAL A 47 18.99 -28.73 -18.57
C VAL A 47 19.99 -28.90 -17.42
N ASN A 48 19.53 -29.26 -16.22
CA ASN A 48 20.35 -29.33 -15.01
C ASN A 48 21.17 -28.04 -14.74
N ALA A 49 20.54 -26.87 -14.95
CA ALA A 49 21.20 -25.58 -14.74
C ALA A 49 21.48 -25.33 -13.25
N SER A 50 22.67 -24.85 -12.94
CA SER A 50 23.07 -24.49 -11.58
C SER A 50 23.95 -23.24 -11.55
N GLY A 51 24.07 -22.61 -10.37
CA GLY A 51 24.87 -21.40 -10.20
C GLY A 51 24.43 -20.26 -11.13
N LYS A 52 25.37 -19.67 -11.87
CA LYS A 52 25.13 -18.53 -12.76
C LYS A 52 24.23 -18.85 -13.96
N GLU A 53 24.02 -20.13 -14.29
CA GLU A 53 23.15 -20.51 -15.40
C GLU A 53 21.67 -20.28 -15.10
N LEU A 54 21.30 -20.25 -13.81
CA LEU A 54 19.94 -19.98 -13.35
C LEU A 54 19.43 -18.60 -13.79
N ASP A 55 20.33 -17.63 -14.00
CA ASP A 55 19.98 -16.28 -14.43
C ASP A 55 19.20 -16.28 -15.75
N LYS A 56 19.46 -17.25 -16.64
CA LYS A 56 18.74 -17.41 -17.93
C LYS A 56 17.30 -17.94 -17.77
N PHE A 57 16.97 -18.43 -16.58
CA PHE A 57 15.67 -18.98 -16.20
C PHE A 57 14.94 -18.08 -15.19
N MET A 58 15.53 -16.94 -14.84
CA MET A 58 14.93 -15.98 -13.93
C MET A 58 14.14 -14.92 -14.70
N GLY A 59 12.85 -14.85 -14.41
CA GLY A 59 11.98 -13.76 -14.78
C GLY A 59 11.83 -12.74 -13.66
N GLU A 60 11.40 -11.54 -14.01
CA GLU A 60 11.00 -10.50 -13.06
C GLU A 60 9.53 -10.17 -13.23
N MET A 61 8.84 -9.86 -12.14
CA MET A 61 7.50 -9.31 -12.17
C MET A 61 7.34 -8.22 -11.11
N GLN A 62 6.47 -7.26 -11.42
CA GLN A 62 6.09 -6.19 -10.52
C GLN A 62 4.58 -6.05 -10.53
N TYR A 63 4.00 -5.87 -9.35
CA TYR A 63 2.56 -5.72 -9.25
C TYR A 63 2.14 -4.88 -8.06
N GLY A 64 0.97 -4.29 -8.23
CA GLY A 64 0.27 -3.47 -7.26
C GLY A 64 -0.97 -4.19 -6.76
N LEU A 65 -1.87 -3.42 -6.17
CA LEU A 65 -3.13 -3.94 -5.65
C LEU A 65 -4.06 -4.46 -6.76
N PHE A 66 -4.11 -3.75 -7.90
CA PHE A 66 -5.13 -3.99 -8.93
C PHE A 66 -4.60 -4.58 -10.22
N HIS A 67 -3.31 -4.42 -10.51
CA HIS A 67 -2.72 -4.89 -11.76
C HIS A 67 -1.23 -5.07 -11.60
N GLY A 68 -0.65 -5.80 -12.55
CA GLY A 68 0.76 -6.06 -12.59
C GLY A 68 1.21 -6.53 -13.96
N GLU A 69 2.53 -6.55 -14.11
CA GLU A 69 3.19 -7.03 -15.31
C GLU A 69 4.47 -7.77 -14.93
N GLY A 70 4.91 -8.63 -15.82
CA GLY A 70 6.15 -9.35 -15.63
C GLY A 70 6.64 -9.98 -16.91
N VAL A 71 7.82 -10.56 -16.82
CA VAL A 71 8.49 -11.25 -17.91
C VAL A 71 8.93 -12.61 -17.38
N ARG A 72 8.39 -13.66 -17.99
CA ARG A 72 8.82 -15.03 -17.75
C ARG A 72 10.05 -15.34 -18.60
N GLN A 73 11.06 -15.98 -18.01
CA GLN A 73 12.21 -16.51 -18.76
C GLN A 73 12.39 -18.00 -18.48
N CYS A 74 12.65 -18.79 -19.52
CA CYS A 74 12.93 -20.22 -19.42
C CYS A 74 14.07 -20.64 -20.38
N GLY A 75 15.12 -19.82 -20.53
CA GLY A 75 16.23 -20.11 -21.45
C GLY A 75 15.94 -19.94 -22.95
N LEU A 76 14.67 -19.89 -23.36
CA LEU A 76 14.22 -19.71 -24.76
C LEU A 76 13.80 -18.27 -25.11
N GLY A 77 14.11 -17.31 -24.23
CA GLY A 77 13.76 -15.90 -24.40
C GLY A 77 12.73 -15.38 -23.38
N ALA A 78 12.46 -14.08 -23.49
CA ALA A 78 11.57 -13.33 -22.61
C ALA A 78 10.11 -13.40 -23.08
N ARG A 79 9.20 -13.80 -22.19
CA ARG A 79 7.75 -13.82 -22.44
C ARG A 79 7.04 -12.82 -21.53
N PRO A 80 6.68 -11.62 -22.02
CA PRO A 80 5.97 -10.65 -21.21
C PRO A 80 4.53 -11.11 -20.94
N PHE A 81 4.01 -10.78 -19.77
CA PHE A 81 2.62 -11.01 -19.41
C PHE A 81 2.10 -9.86 -18.55
N ARG A 82 0.78 -9.62 -18.64
CA ARG A 82 0.06 -8.64 -17.83
C ARG A 82 -1.15 -9.31 -17.21
N PHE A 83 -1.52 -8.85 -16.03
CA PHE A 83 -2.67 -9.37 -15.32
C PHE A 83 -3.34 -8.25 -14.54
N SER A 84 -4.63 -8.42 -14.32
CA SER A 84 -5.43 -7.61 -13.41
C SER A 84 -5.83 -8.47 -12.24
N CYS A 85 -5.82 -7.89 -11.04
CA CYS A 85 -6.19 -8.51 -9.79
C CYS A 85 -7.40 -7.78 -9.23
N SER A 86 -8.53 -8.48 -9.13
CA SER A 86 -9.69 -8.00 -8.38
C SER A 86 -9.53 -8.38 -6.91
N CYS A 87 -8.46 -7.93 -6.26
CA CYS A 87 -8.42 -7.98 -4.80
C CYS A 87 -9.39 -6.92 -4.28
N GLY A 88 -10.42 -7.34 -3.53
CA GLY A 88 -11.24 -6.41 -2.76
C GLY A 88 -10.35 -5.52 -1.90
N CYS A 89 -10.77 -4.28 -1.63
CA CYS A 89 -10.01 -3.23 -0.93
C CYS A 89 -9.57 -3.63 0.49
N LEU A 90 -8.65 -4.57 0.60
CA LEU A 90 -8.23 -5.19 1.83
C LEU A 90 -6.90 -4.58 2.27
N VAL A 91 -6.90 -4.17 3.54
CA VAL A 91 -5.85 -3.49 4.30
C VAL A 91 -4.47 -4.10 4.04
N MET A 92 -3.41 -3.30 4.16
CA MET A 92 -1.99 -3.67 4.00
C MET A 92 -1.61 -5.04 4.59
N ILE A 93 -2.20 -5.41 5.73
CA ILE A 93 -1.98 -6.70 6.40
C ILE A 93 -2.48 -7.87 5.55
N LEU A 94 -3.68 -7.76 4.97
CA LEU A 94 -4.27 -8.78 4.13
C LEU A 94 -3.49 -8.91 2.83
N PHE A 95 -3.09 -7.79 2.22
CA PHE A 95 -2.20 -7.81 1.06
C PHE A 95 -0.86 -8.50 1.37
N ALA A 96 -0.20 -8.14 2.48
CA ALA A 96 1.05 -8.78 2.88
C ALA A 96 0.87 -10.27 3.17
N SER A 97 -0.25 -10.67 3.77
CA SER A 97 -0.60 -12.07 4.01
C SER A 97 -0.81 -12.85 2.71
N GLU A 98 -1.44 -12.26 1.70
CA GLU A 98 -1.61 -12.90 0.40
C GLU A 98 -0.26 -13.14 -0.29
N VAL A 99 0.63 -12.16 -0.24
CA VAL A 99 1.99 -12.27 -0.77
C VAL A 99 2.75 -13.38 -0.06
N LYS A 100 2.81 -13.36 1.27
CA LYS A 100 3.69 -14.24 2.06
C LYS A 100 3.08 -15.60 2.42
N VAL A 101 1.82 -15.64 2.83
CA VAL A 101 1.13 -16.86 3.29
C VAL A 101 0.51 -17.61 2.12
N HIS A 102 -0.20 -16.91 1.24
CA HIS A 102 -0.87 -17.52 0.08
C HIS A 102 -0.03 -17.60 -1.18
N ARG A 103 1.25 -17.19 -1.10
CA ARG A 103 2.21 -17.22 -2.22
C ARG A 103 1.65 -16.60 -3.49
N LEU A 104 1.04 -15.43 -3.36
CA LEU A 104 0.37 -14.73 -4.46
C LEU A 104 1.30 -14.58 -5.68
N SER A 105 2.58 -14.25 -5.45
CA SER A 105 3.61 -14.20 -6.49
C SER A 105 3.68 -15.50 -7.30
N GLU A 106 3.68 -16.66 -6.64
CA GLU A 106 3.76 -17.96 -7.30
C GLU A 106 2.49 -18.24 -8.10
N LYS A 107 1.31 -17.91 -7.56
CA LYS A 107 0.02 -18.02 -8.27
C LYS A 107 -0.03 -17.14 -9.52
N ILE A 108 0.44 -15.90 -9.43
CA ILE A 108 0.51 -14.95 -10.55
C ILE A 108 1.49 -15.46 -11.62
N ALA A 109 2.68 -15.91 -11.21
CA ALA A 109 3.71 -16.39 -12.13
C ALA A 109 3.20 -17.55 -12.99
N ASN A 110 2.39 -18.44 -12.39
CA ASN A 110 1.80 -19.60 -13.05
C ASN A 110 0.39 -19.32 -13.63
N PHE A 111 -0.11 -18.08 -13.60
CA PHE A 111 -1.43 -17.75 -14.12
C PHE A 111 -1.49 -17.98 -15.64
N LYS A 112 -2.48 -18.79 -16.07
CA LYS A 112 -2.65 -19.26 -17.47
C LYS A 112 -1.40 -19.96 -18.05
N GLU A 113 -0.49 -20.43 -17.20
CA GLU A 113 0.68 -21.19 -17.62
C GLU A 113 0.41 -22.68 -17.40
N GLY A 114 0.48 -23.47 -18.47
CA GLY A 114 0.22 -24.92 -18.42
C GLY A 114 1.47 -25.79 -18.64
N THR A 115 2.54 -25.21 -19.21
CA THR A 115 3.71 -25.98 -19.68
C THR A 115 4.90 -25.89 -18.72
N TYR A 116 5.11 -24.73 -18.10
CA TYR A 116 6.25 -24.47 -17.24
C TYR A 116 5.81 -24.13 -15.82
N ALA A 117 6.50 -24.70 -14.83
CA ALA A 117 6.29 -24.35 -13.43
C ALA A 117 7.29 -23.26 -13.02
N TYR A 118 6.77 -22.12 -12.58
CA TYR A 118 7.55 -21.02 -12.02
C TYR A 118 7.50 -21.05 -10.49
N ARG A 119 8.65 -20.83 -9.86
CA ARG A 119 8.77 -20.71 -8.41
C ARG A 119 9.31 -19.35 -8.04
N THR A 120 8.68 -18.69 -7.07
CA THR A 120 9.18 -17.41 -6.55
C THR A 120 10.48 -17.61 -5.78
N GLN A 121 11.52 -16.88 -6.15
CA GLN A 121 12.83 -16.91 -5.50
C GLN A 121 13.01 -15.75 -4.52
N ASN A 122 12.59 -14.56 -4.91
CA ASN A 122 12.70 -13.37 -4.08
C ASN A 122 11.46 -12.48 -4.22
N GLU A 123 11.11 -11.78 -3.15
CA GLU A 123 9.97 -10.88 -3.07
C GLU A 123 10.32 -9.68 -2.18
N ASN A 124 10.35 -8.49 -2.79
CA ASN A 124 10.65 -7.25 -2.11
C ASN A 124 9.46 -6.29 -2.21
N TYR A 125 9.07 -5.72 -1.08
CA TYR A 125 8.12 -4.61 -1.06
C TYR A 125 8.80 -3.33 -1.54
N THR A 126 8.16 -2.63 -2.47
CA THR A 126 8.72 -1.46 -3.15
C THR A 126 8.03 -0.17 -2.72
N THR A 127 8.39 0.94 -3.35
CA THR A 127 8.07 2.30 -2.92
C THR A 127 6.60 2.52 -2.60
N SER A 128 5.66 2.06 -3.44
CA SER A 128 4.24 2.36 -3.24
C SER A 128 3.66 1.65 -2.02
N PHE A 129 4.13 0.44 -1.71
CA PHE A 129 3.78 -0.23 -0.45
C PHE A 129 4.25 0.59 0.77
N TRP A 130 5.51 1.04 0.75
CA TRP A 130 6.08 1.82 1.86
C TRP A 130 5.42 3.20 2.03
N VAL A 131 5.05 3.87 0.93
CA VAL A 131 4.30 5.14 0.97
C VAL A 131 2.97 4.94 1.70
N VAL A 132 2.19 3.91 1.33
CA VAL A 132 0.90 3.63 1.99
C VAL A 132 1.11 3.29 3.46
N PHE A 133 2.13 2.49 3.79
CA PHE A 133 2.46 2.12 5.17
C PHE A 133 2.84 3.34 6.03
N ILE A 134 3.72 4.21 5.52
CA ILE A 134 4.15 5.42 6.23
C ILE A 134 2.97 6.38 6.39
N CYS A 135 2.15 6.58 5.35
CA CYS A 135 0.96 7.45 5.44
C CYS A 135 -0.02 6.94 6.51
N PHE A 136 -0.24 5.63 6.59
CA PHE A 136 -1.06 5.04 7.66
C PHE A 136 -0.50 5.37 9.05
N PHE A 137 0.81 5.23 9.25
CA PHE A 137 1.46 5.54 10.52
C PHE A 137 1.43 7.04 10.85
N VAL A 138 1.61 7.91 9.86
CA VAL A 138 1.49 9.37 10.01
C VAL A 138 0.08 9.76 10.43
N HIS A 139 -0.96 9.19 9.81
CA HIS A 139 -2.34 9.44 10.22
C HIS A 139 -2.61 8.96 11.65
N PHE A 140 -2.09 7.79 12.03
CA PHE A 140 -2.18 7.27 13.40
C PHE A 140 -1.51 8.22 14.41
N LEU A 141 -0.28 8.66 14.14
CA LEU A 141 0.44 9.61 14.98
C LEU A 141 -0.26 10.97 15.06
N ASN A 142 -0.75 11.50 13.94
CA ASN A 142 -1.51 12.76 13.92
C ASN A 142 -2.76 12.65 14.79
N GLY A 143 -3.50 11.54 14.71
CA GLY A 143 -4.64 11.27 15.57
C GLY A 143 -4.26 11.22 17.06
N LEU A 144 -3.16 10.53 17.39
CA LEU A 144 -2.65 10.45 18.75
C LEU A 144 -2.23 11.83 19.29
N LEU A 145 -1.53 12.64 18.49
CA LEU A 145 -1.09 13.97 18.87
C LEU A 145 -2.29 14.90 19.13
N ILE A 146 -3.32 14.86 18.28
CA ILE A 146 -4.54 15.66 18.48
C ILE A 146 -5.26 15.25 19.78
N ARG A 147 -5.31 13.94 20.07
CA ARG A 147 -5.90 13.41 21.31
C ARG A 147 -5.10 13.82 22.55
N LEU A 148 -3.78 13.66 22.54
CA LEU A 148 -2.90 14.03 23.65
C LEU A 148 -2.84 15.55 23.90
N ALA A 149 -2.97 16.37 22.84
CA ALA A 149 -2.99 17.83 22.96
C ALA A 149 -4.29 18.39 23.58
N GLY A 150 -5.27 17.52 23.88
CA GLY A 150 -6.55 17.88 24.50
C GLY A 150 -7.33 18.89 23.67
N PHE A 151 -7.28 18.78 22.34
CA PHE A 151 -7.93 19.75 21.46
C PHE A 151 -9.45 19.55 21.50
N GLN A 152 -10.19 20.48 22.09
CA GLN A 152 -11.64 20.54 21.89
C GLN A 152 -11.90 21.05 20.48
N PHE A 153 -12.48 20.20 19.63
CA PHE A 153 -12.91 20.63 18.32
C PHE A 153 -13.95 21.73 18.47
N PRO A 154 -13.88 22.81 17.67
CA PRO A 154 -14.82 23.94 17.75
C PRO A 154 -16.27 23.55 17.40
N PHE A 155 -16.48 22.33 16.90
CA PHE A 155 -17.81 21.74 16.67
C PHE A 155 -18.54 21.34 17.95
N THR A 156 -17.84 21.32 19.09
CA THR A 156 -18.44 21.15 20.42
C THR A 156 -19.01 22.49 20.90
N LYS A 157 -19.95 23.09 20.15
CA LYS A 157 -20.82 24.09 20.78
C LYS A 157 -21.75 23.32 21.72
N SER A 158 -21.47 23.42 23.02
CA SER A 158 -22.44 23.03 24.04
C SER A 158 -23.74 23.79 23.76
N LYS A 159 -24.84 23.04 23.67
CA LYS A 159 -26.22 23.53 23.49
C LYS A 159 -26.65 24.59 24.53
N GLU A 160 -25.84 24.83 25.56
CA GLU A 160 -26.08 25.79 26.65
C GLU A 160 -25.73 27.25 26.30
N THR A 161 -24.86 27.51 25.32
CA THR A 161 -24.44 28.89 24.98
C THR A 161 -25.44 29.63 24.08
N GLU A 162 -26.32 28.90 23.37
CA GLU A 162 -27.41 29.52 22.59
C GLU A 162 -28.60 29.91 23.47
N THR A 163 -28.86 29.18 24.56
CA THR A 163 -29.99 29.45 25.46
C THR A 163 -29.76 30.67 26.36
N THR A 164 -28.51 30.94 26.74
CA THR A 164 -28.17 32.12 27.56
C THR A 164 -28.30 33.42 26.79
N ASN A 165 -27.88 33.45 25.51
CA ASN A 165 -27.99 34.65 24.67
C ASN A 165 -29.44 34.97 24.26
N VAL A 166 -30.28 33.95 24.05
CA VAL A 166 -31.71 34.14 23.74
C VAL A 166 -32.50 34.63 24.96
N ALA A 167 -32.13 34.19 26.17
CA ALA A 167 -32.79 34.64 27.40
C ALA A 167 -32.46 36.10 27.77
N SER A 168 -31.26 36.58 27.45
CA SER A 168 -30.87 37.98 27.68
C SER A 168 -31.52 38.98 26.71
N ASP A 169 -31.90 38.53 25.52
CA ASP A 169 -32.47 39.38 24.45
C ASP A 169 -34.01 39.52 24.55
N LEU A 170 -34.64 38.76 25.47
CA LEU A 170 -36.09 38.81 25.74
C LEU A 170 -36.44 39.61 27.00
N MET A 171 -35.44 40.11 27.73
CA MET A 171 -35.62 40.92 28.95
C MET A 171 -35.48 42.43 28.70
N TYR A 172 -35.54 42.87 27.44
CA TYR A 172 -35.65 44.26 27.01
C TYR A 172 -36.81 44.42 26.03
#